data_AF-A0A7R7TGA2-F1
#
_entry.id   AF-A0A7R7TGA2-F1
#
_cell.length_a   1.000
_cell.length_b   1.000
_cell.length_c   1.000
_cell.angle_alpha   90.00
_cell.angle_beta   90.00
_cell.angle_gamma   90.00
#
_symmetry.space_group_name_H-M   'P 1'
#
loop_
_entity.id
_entity.type
_entity.pdbx_description
1 polymer ?
#
loop_
_entity_poly.entity_id
_entity_poly.type
_entity_poly.pdbx_seq_one_letter_code
_entity_poly.pdbx_strand_id
1 'polypeptide(L)'
;MVLLGLIALYFALQGRKEPPASSPQGEASPTCQARVWAATLGYQEVRLQLEGQASLIRLAWPQGGLEVETPKVCSAGECRVPIPPGVRPVEVRVDACPPIRLGE
;
A
#
# COMPACT_ATOMS: atom_id res chain seq x y z
N MET A 1 1.09 63.36 -1.48
CA MET A 1 0.54 62.23 -2.26
C MET A 1 1.65 61.46 -2.98
N VAL A 2 2.58 60.84 -2.24
CA VAL A 2 3.66 60.01 -2.84
C VAL A 2 3.80 58.67 -2.10
N LEU A 3 3.35 58.60 -0.85
CA LEU A 3 3.45 57.41 0.00
C LEU A 3 2.48 56.28 -0.39
N LEU A 4 1.31 56.61 -0.94
CA LEU A 4 0.28 55.62 -1.33
C LEU A 4 0.65 54.82 -2.59
N GLY A 5 1.48 55.37 -3.47
CA GLY A 5 1.90 54.69 -4.71
C GLY A 5 2.85 53.52 -4.48
N LEU A 6 3.67 53.59 -3.42
CA LEU A 6 4.66 52.55 -3.10
C LEU A 6 4.03 51.27 -2.53
N ILE A 7 2.91 51.41 -1.80
CA ILE A 7 2.22 50.24 -1.21
C ILE A 7 1.54 49.40 -2.29
N ALA A 8 0.94 50.04 -3.29
CA ALA A 8 0.31 49.35 -4.42
C ALA A 8 1.35 48.59 -5.28
N LEU A 9 2.54 49.17 -5.48
CA LEU A 9 3.61 48.51 -6.22
C LEU A 9 4.19 47.31 -5.46
N TYR A 10 4.25 47.39 -4.12
CA TYR A 10 4.74 46.31 -3.27
C TYR A 10 3.83 45.07 -3.32
N PHE A 11 2.51 45.25 -3.31
CA PHE A 11 1.55 44.14 -3.41
C PHE A 11 1.51 43.50 -4.81
N ALA A 12 1.71 44.28 -5.88
CA ALA A 12 1.76 43.75 -7.24
C ALA A 12 2.99 42.86 -7.49
N LEU A 13 4.11 43.11 -6.81
CA LEU A 13 5.32 42.27 -6.87
C LEU A 13 5.17 40.97 -6.05
N GLN A 14 4.42 40.98 -4.95
CA GLN A 14 4.18 39.79 -4.12
C GLN A 14 3.25 38.77 -4.79
N GLY A 15 2.40 39.20 -5.72
CA GLY A 15 1.45 38.35 -6.46
C GLY A 15 2.05 37.50 -7.59
N ARG A 16 3.35 37.64 -7.89
CA ARG A 16 4.11 36.75 -8.79
C ARG A 16 4.91 35.70 -8.03
N LYS A 17 4.37 35.21 -6.92
CA LYS A 17 4.75 33.89 -6.43
C LYS A 17 3.69 32.96 -6.99
N GLU A 18 4.01 32.37 -8.14
CA GLU A 18 3.32 31.19 -8.65
C GLU A 18 2.94 30.33 -7.43
N PRO A 19 1.66 29.94 -7.27
CA PRO A 19 1.33 29.01 -6.21
C PRO A 19 2.29 27.84 -6.41
N PRO A 20 3.13 27.48 -5.42
CA PRO A 20 3.92 26.28 -5.56
C PRO A 20 2.91 25.21 -5.91
N ALA A 21 3.08 24.63 -7.11
CA ALA A 21 2.34 23.46 -7.52
C ALA A 21 2.24 22.60 -6.27
N SER A 22 0.99 22.38 -5.83
CA SER A 22 0.69 21.55 -4.67
C SER A 22 1.70 20.44 -4.66
N SER A 23 2.46 20.39 -3.57
CA SER A 23 3.51 19.43 -3.29
C SER A 23 3.20 18.12 -4.02
N PRO A 24 4.16 17.43 -4.67
CA PRO A 24 3.93 16.01 -4.87
C PRO A 24 3.54 15.53 -3.49
N GLN A 25 2.26 15.13 -3.32
CA GLN A 25 1.83 14.42 -2.16
C GLN A 25 2.93 13.39 -2.04
N GLY A 26 3.73 13.53 -0.97
CA GLY A 26 4.61 12.48 -0.57
C GLY A 26 3.65 11.34 -0.38
N GLU A 27 3.46 10.58 -1.45
CA GLU A 27 2.87 9.27 -1.44
C GLU A 27 3.83 8.57 -0.51
N ALA A 28 3.48 8.62 0.77
CA ALA A 28 4.24 8.05 1.84
C ALA A 28 4.36 6.62 1.38
N SER A 29 5.53 6.30 0.82
CA SER A 29 5.77 5.01 0.17
C SER A 29 5.31 4.00 1.20
N PRO A 30 4.20 3.26 0.94
CA PRO A 30 3.45 2.68 2.02
C PRO A 30 4.41 1.83 2.82
N THR A 31 4.66 2.23 4.06
CA THR A 31 5.63 1.52 4.89
C THR A 31 4.95 0.26 5.34
N CYS A 32 5.59 -0.89 5.15
CA CYS A 32 5.11 -2.17 5.66
C CYS A 32 4.86 -2.07 7.17
N GLN A 33 3.59 -2.05 7.58
CA GLN A 33 3.17 -1.97 9.00
C GLN A 33 2.85 -3.34 9.60
N ALA A 34 3.00 -4.40 8.81
CA ALA A 34 2.77 -5.78 9.22
C ALA A 34 4.05 -6.60 9.09
N ARG A 35 4.18 -7.66 9.88
CA ARG A 35 5.22 -8.67 9.74
C ARG A 35 4.57 -10.00 9.44
N VAL A 36 4.99 -10.64 8.36
CA VAL A 36 4.61 -12.03 8.07
C VAL A 36 5.57 -12.96 8.78
N TRP A 37 5.08 -13.69 9.79
CA TRP A 37 5.88 -14.65 10.57
C TRP A 37 5.95 -16.02 9.93
N ALA A 38 4.86 -16.43 9.30
CA ALA A 38 4.77 -17.71 8.62
C ALA A 38 3.87 -17.56 7.39
N ALA A 39 4.23 -18.27 6.32
CA ALA A 39 3.44 -18.34 5.11
C ALA A 39 3.51 -19.75 4.54
N THR A 40 2.36 -20.38 4.35
CA THR A 40 2.27 -21.77 3.89
C THR A 40 1.26 -21.86 2.75
N LEU A 41 1.67 -22.53 1.67
CA LEU A 41 0.81 -22.82 0.53
C LEU A 41 0.16 -24.20 0.71
N GLY A 42 -1.14 -24.21 0.94
CA GLY A 42 -1.97 -25.42 0.89
C GLY A 42 -2.43 -25.75 -0.52
N TYR A 43 -3.28 -26.77 -0.66
CA TYR A 43 -3.82 -27.18 -1.96
C TYR A 43 -4.85 -26.18 -2.52
N GLN A 44 -5.67 -25.58 -1.66
CA GLN A 44 -6.78 -24.65 -2.00
C GLN A 44 -6.77 -23.37 -1.16
N GLU A 45 -5.75 -23.16 -0.34
CA GLU A 45 -5.66 -21.99 0.52
C GLU A 45 -4.20 -21.62 0.77
N VAL A 46 -3.97 -20.33 1.02
CA VAL A 46 -2.73 -19.81 1.60
C VAL A 46 -3.00 -19.46 3.05
N ARG A 47 -2.14 -19.97 3.94
CA ARG A 47 -2.16 -19.64 5.36
C ARG A 47 -1.04 -18.66 5.65
N LEU A 48 -1.37 -17.54 6.27
CA LEU A 48 -0.40 -16.52 6.68
C LEU A 48 -0.55 -16.27 8.18
N GLN A 49 0.57 -16.10 8.88
CA GLN A 49 0.57 -15.52 10.22
C GLN A 49 1.11 -14.12 10.12
N LEU A 50 0.28 -13.15 10.48
CA LEU A 50 0.57 -11.72 10.46
C LEU A 50 0.61 -11.18 11.88
N GLU A 51 1.63 -10.38 12.17
CA GLU A 51 1.68 -9.50 13.34
C GLU A 51 1.64 -8.05 12.87
N GLY A 52 0.98 -7.18 13.63
CA GLY A 52 0.83 -5.77 13.29
C GLY A 52 -0.47 -5.48 12.53
N GLN A 53 -0.45 -4.41 11.73
CA GLN A 53 -1.64 -3.91 11.03
C GLN A 53 -1.45 -4.07 9.53
N ALA A 54 -2.36 -4.83 8.91
CA ALA A 54 -2.46 -4.97 7.47
C ALA A 54 -3.89 -4.67 7.03
N SER A 55 -4.03 -4.00 5.88
CA SER A 55 -5.33 -3.67 5.29
C SER A 55 -5.65 -4.62 4.14
N LEU A 56 -4.66 -4.98 3.34
CA LEU A 56 -4.85 -5.67 2.07
C LEU A 56 -3.85 -6.82 1.89
N ILE A 57 -4.33 -7.95 1.39
CA ILE A 57 -3.50 -9.10 1.01
C ILE A 57 -3.74 -9.35 -0.48
N ARG A 58 -2.65 -9.31 -1.24
CA ARG A 58 -2.60 -9.56 -2.68
C ARG A 58 -1.89 -10.87 -2.93
N LEU A 59 -2.54 -11.77 -3.66
CA LEU A 59 -1.97 -13.02 -4.12
C LEU A 59 -1.88 -12.97 -5.63
N ALA A 60 -0.78 -13.45 -6.18
CA ALA A 60 -0.57 -13.59 -7.61
C ALA A 60 -0.02 -14.99 -7.91
N TRP A 61 -0.51 -15.59 -8.98
CA TRP A 61 -0.06 -16.88 -9.52
C TRP A 61 -0.08 -16.80 -11.06
N PRO A 62 0.51 -17.76 -11.79
CA PRO A 62 0.66 -17.65 -13.24
C PRO A 62 -0.66 -17.45 -14.01
N GLN A 63 -1.76 -18.03 -13.51
CA GLN A 63 -3.07 -17.94 -14.15
C GLN A 63 -3.92 -16.73 -13.71
N GLY A 64 -3.48 -15.93 -12.74
CA GLY A 64 -4.26 -14.80 -12.22
C GLY A 64 -3.85 -14.35 -10.83
N GLY A 65 -4.72 -13.62 -10.16
CA GLY A 65 -4.47 -13.15 -8.80
C GLY A 65 -5.76 -12.84 -8.06
N LEU A 66 -5.60 -12.62 -6.76
CA LEU A 66 -6.69 -12.31 -5.85
C LEU A 66 -6.25 -11.21 -4.89
N GLU A 67 -7.12 -10.23 -4.70
CA GLU A 67 -6.94 -9.17 -3.72
C GLU A 67 -8.08 -9.27 -2.70
N VAL A 68 -7.71 -9.34 -1.41
CA VAL A 68 -8.66 -9.45 -0.30
C VAL A 68 -8.27 -8.51 0.82
N GLU A 69 -9.28 -7.94 1.47
CA GLU A 69 -9.06 -7.17 2.70
C GLU A 69 -8.66 -8.11 3.83
N THR A 70 -7.60 -7.77 4.55
CA THR A 70 -7.08 -8.49 5.72
C THR A 70 -8.20 -8.84 6.74
N PRO A 71 -9.09 -7.91 7.16
CA PRO A 71 -10.15 -8.25 8.14
C PRO A 71 -11.17 -9.30 7.66
N LYS A 72 -11.26 -9.58 6.35
CA LYS A 72 -12.19 -10.59 5.81
C LYS A 72 -11.62 -12.01 5.89
N VAL A 73 -10.29 -12.13 5.90
CA VAL A 73 -9.58 -13.41 5.80
C VAL A 73 -8.72 -13.71 7.03
N CYS A 74 -8.52 -12.72 7.90
CA CYS A 74 -7.70 -12.83 9.10
C CYS A 74 -8.51 -12.77 10.38
N SER A 75 -8.16 -13.63 11.34
CA SER A 75 -8.69 -13.62 12.70
C SER A 75 -7.53 -13.86 13.67
N ALA A 76 -7.38 -12.96 14.65
CA ALA A 76 -6.32 -13.05 15.68
C ALA A 76 -4.89 -13.24 15.12
N GLY A 77 -4.57 -12.61 13.98
CA GLY A 77 -3.25 -12.71 13.33
C GLY A 77 -3.07 -13.95 12.43
N GLU A 78 -4.03 -14.85 12.37
CA GLU A 78 -4.06 -15.95 11.41
C GLU A 78 -4.94 -15.61 10.22
N CYS A 79 -4.38 -15.65 9.01
CA CYS A 79 -5.08 -15.38 7.77
C CYS A 79 -5.20 -16.63 6.90
N ARG A 80 -6.38 -16.82 6.31
CA ARG A 80 -6.65 -17.91 5.37
C ARG A 80 -7.25 -17.32 4.10
N VAL A 81 -6.47 -17.34 3.03
CA VAL A 81 -6.90 -16.82 1.73
C VAL A 81 -7.18 -17.97 0.79
N PRO A 82 -8.41 -18.13 0.27
CA PRO A 82 -8.73 -19.19 -0.67
C PRO A 82 -8.01 -18.95 -2.01
N ILE A 83 -7.49 -20.01 -2.61
CA ILE A 83 -6.87 -20.01 -3.94
C ILE A 83 -7.40 -21.17 -4.78
N PRO A 84 -7.33 -21.09 -6.12
CA PRO A 84 -7.69 -22.22 -6.96
C PRO A 84 -6.80 -23.44 -6.67
N PRO A 85 -7.34 -24.67 -6.82
CA PRO A 85 -6.60 -25.88 -6.50
C PRO A 85 -5.36 -26.05 -7.37
N GLY A 86 -4.22 -26.35 -6.72
CA GLY A 86 -2.99 -26.74 -7.42
C GLY A 86 -2.22 -25.61 -8.10
N VAL A 87 -2.56 -24.34 -7.84
CA VAL A 87 -1.80 -23.20 -8.39
C VAL A 87 -0.45 -23.08 -7.69
N ARG A 88 0.63 -23.05 -8.49
CA ARG A 88 2.02 -22.82 -8.06
C ARG A 88 2.80 -22.14 -9.19
N PRO A 89 3.80 -21.30 -8.88
CA PRO A 89 4.07 -20.71 -7.57
C PRO A 89 3.03 -19.64 -7.21
N VAL A 90 2.91 -19.32 -5.91
CA VAL A 90 2.05 -18.24 -5.43
C VAL A 90 2.90 -17.15 -4.78
N GLU A 91 2.79 -15.93 -5.28
CA GLU A 91 3.38 -14.73 -4.69
C GLU A 91 2.36 -14.04 -3.80
N VAL A 92 2.71 -13.81 -2.54
CA VAL A 92 1.87 -13.17 -1.53
C VAL A 92 2.49 -11.82 -1.19
N ARG A 93 1.69 -10.76 -1.25
CA ARG A 93 2.08 -9.40 -0.86
C ARG A 93 1.04 -8.83 0.10
N VAL A 94 1.49 -8.43 1.29
CA VAL A 94 0.65 -7.81 2.31
C VAL A 94 0.91 -6.31 2.27
N ASP A 95 -0.08 -5.51 1.89
CA ASP A 95 0.05 -4.07 1.64
C ASP A 95 1.31 -3.73 0.81
N ALA A 96 2.30 -3.14 1.49
CA ALA A 96 3.58 -2.73 0.95
C ALA A 96 4.77 -3.48 1.58
N CYS A 97 4.49 -4.61 2.20
CA CYS A 97 5.49 -5.54 2.66
C CYS A 97 6.16 -6.27 1.49
N PRO A 98 7.40 -6.76 1.69
CA PRO A 98 8.09 -7.56 0.69
C PRO A 98 7.24 -8.75 0.25
N PRO A 99 7.26 -9.09 -1.06
CA PRO A 99 6.53 -10.25 -1.56
C PRO A 99 7.18 -11.54 -1.08
N ILE A 100 6.34 -12.54 -0.78
CA ILE A 100 6.74 -13.88 -0.35
C ILE A 100 6.33 -14.86 -1.43
N ARG A 101 7.27 -15.65 -1.93
CA ARG A 101 7.00 -16.70 -2.91
C ARG A 101 6.86 -18.05 -2.23
N LEU A 102 5.80 -18.77 -2.57
CA LEU A 102 5.46 -20.06 -2.01
C LEU A 102 5.32 -21.11 -3.11
N GLY A 103 5.81 -22.32 -2.83
CA GLY A 103 5.67 -23.47 -3.72
C GLY A 103 6.60 -23.47 -4.92
N GLU A 104 7.82 -22.93 -4.76
CA GLU A 104 8.94 -23.18 -5.67
C GLU A 104 9.36 -24.66 -5.68
#